data_AF-A0A849HIT5-F1
#
_entry.id   AF-A0A849HIT5-F1
#
_cell.length_a   1.000
_cell.length_b   1.000
_cell.length_c   1.000
_cell.angle_alpha   90.00
_cell.angle_beta   90.00
_cell.angle_gamma   90.00
#
_symmetry.space_group_name_H-M   'P 1'
#
loop_
_entity.id
_entity.type
_entity.pdbx_description
1 polymer ?
#
loop_
_entity_poly.entity_id
_entity_poly.type
_entity_poly.pdbx_seq_one_letter_code
_entity_poly.pdbx_strand_id
1 'polypeptide(L)'
;MLRDSSEILDLCLRLPIHGKTYEVYPPSPATHDQLAMRLALGIALDAGVEIPEEDARTLQITDDDMPDFATMCLGDTYEQMLADEVSHPEIELALVTAFYAWTLGMEVAEAYWESGGRLVTRS
;
A
#
# COMPACT_ATOMS: atom_id res chain seq x y z
N MET A 1 17.91 22.88 -21.40
CA MET A 1 16.76 22.99 -20.50
C MET A 1 16.59 21.64 -19.81
N LEU A 2 16.86 21.55 -18.50
CA LEU A 2 16.40 20.41 -17.72
C LEU A 2 14.87 20.54 -17.63
N ARG A 3 14.15 19.46 -17.96
CA ARG A 3 12.70 19.39 -17.74
C ARG A 3 12.43 19.49 -16.24
N ASP A 4 11.29 20.07 -15.87
CA ASP A 4 10.85 20.11 -14.48
C ASP A 4 10.78 18.67 -13.96
N SER A 5 11.52 18.38 -12.90
CA SER A 5 11.64 17.03 -12.34
C SER A 5 10.31 16.48 -11.83
N SER A 6 9.33 17.36 -11.58
CA SER A 6 7.96 16.97 -11.24
C SER A 6 7.19 16.35 -12.42
N GLU A 7 7.47 16.74 -13.66
CA GLU A 7 6.87 16.11 -14.87
C GLU A 7 7.51 14.74 -15.20
N ILE A 8 8.70 14.46 -14.65
CA ILE A 8 9.41 13.18 -14.85
C ILE A 8 8.96 12.13 -13.82
N LEU A 9 8.47 12.57 -12.66
CA LEU A 9 8.10 11.75 -11.53
C LEU A 9 6.57 11.74 -11.37
N ASP A 10 5.85 11.16 -12.32
CA ASP A 10 4.44 10.79 -12.12
C ASP A 10 4.39 9.59 -11.15
N LEU A 11 4.59 9.88 -9.87
CA LEU A 11 4.65 8.89 -8.78
C LEU A 11 3.25 8.57 -8.21
N CYS A 12 2.20 9.07 -8.86
CA CYS A 12 0.82 8.85 -8.43
C CYS A 12 0.35 7.46 -8.88
N LEU A 13 -0.15 6.68 -7.91
CA LEU A 13 -0.82 5.42 -8.17
C LEU A 13 -2.28 5.68 -8.54
N ARG A 14 -2.74 5.14 -9.67
CA ARG A 14 -4.10 5.33 -10.17
C ARG A 14 -4.89 4.04 -10.09
N LEU A 15 -5.97 4.05 -9.30
CA LEU A 15 -6.78 2.87 -8.99
C LEU A 15 -8.20 3.03 -9.56
N PRO A 16 -8.52 2.41 -10.71
CA PRO A 16 -9.84 2.49 -11.31
C PRO A 16 -10.85 1.54 -10.63
N ILE A 17 -11.88 2.09 -9.99
CA ILE A 17 -12.96 1.34 -9.32
C ILE A 17 -14.32 1.93 -9.74
N HIS A 18 -15.24 1.07 -10.21
CA HIS A 18 -16.59 1.46 -10.66
C HIS A 18 -16.65 2.67 -11.62
N GLY A 19 -15.65 2.84 -12.48
CA GLY A 19 -15.59 3.94 -13.44
C GLY A 19 -15.08 5.27 -12.88
N LYS A 20 -14.73 5.33 -11.58
CA LYS A 20 -13.95 6.40 -10.96
C LYS A 20 -12.49 5.98 -10.87
N THR A 21 -11.56 6.91 -11.09
CA THR A 21 -10.13 6.68 -10.86
C THR A 21 -9.73 7.41 -9.59
N TYR A 22 -9.24 6.65 -8.63
CA TYR A 22 -8.70 7.18 -7.39
C TYR A 22 -7.20 7.42 -7.54
N GLU A 23 -6.76 8.63 -7.21
CA GLU A 23 -5.36 9.01 -7.25
C GLU A 23 -4.76 8.89 -5.85
N VAL A 24 -3.78 8.02 -5.69
CA VAL A 24 -3.06 7.82 -4.43
C VAL A 24 -1.66 8.41 -4.61
N TYR A 25 -1.34 9.39 -3.78
CA TYR A 25 -0.04 10.06 -3.81
C TYR A 25 0.95 9.34 -2.89
N PRO A 26 2.26 9.41 -3.19
CA PRO A 26 3.27 8.84 -2.32
C PRO A 26 3.11 9.34 -0.87
N PRO A 27 3.29 8.47 0.12
CA PRO A 27 3.18 8.84 1.51
C PRO A 27 4.31 9.80 1.93
N SER A 28 4.15 10.43 3.09
CA SER A 28 5.24 11.22 3.69
C SER A 28 6.48 10.36 3.93
N PRO A 29 7.71 10.92 3.96
CA PRO A 29 8.92 10.14 4.24
C PRO A 29 8.84 9.32 5.53
N ALA A 30 8.27 9.88 6.60
CA ALA A 30 8.10 9.17 7.88
C ALA A 30 7.11 8.00 7.76
N THR A 31 6.02 8.18 7.01
CA THR A 31 5.04 7.11 6.73
C THR A 31 5.68 6.03 5.86
N HIS A 32 6.45 6.42 4.83
CA HIS A 32 7.18 5.49 3.98
C HIS A 32 8.15 4.61 4.79
N ASP A 33 8.95 5.21 5.68
CA ASP A 33 9.89 4.47 6.54
C ASP A 33 9.17 3.45 7.42
N GLN A 34 7.98 3.78 7.93
CA GLN A 34 7.18 2.85 8.71
C GLN A 34 6.60 1.70 7.87
N LEU A 35 6.18 1.96 6.63
CA LEU A 35 5.71 0.91 5.71
C LEU A 35 6.88 -0.02 5.32
N ALA A 36 8.05 0.55 5.03
CA ALA A 36 9.26 -0.21 4.70
C ALA A 36 9.73 -1.07 5.89
N MET A 37 9.68 -0.53 7.11
CA MET A 37 9.97 -1.29 8.33
C MET A 37 9.04 -2.49 8.49
N ARG A 38 7.72 -2.30 8.29
CA ARG A 38 6.75 -3.40 8.35
C ARG A 38 7.02 -4.48 7.31
N LEU A 39 7.34 -4.10 6.07
CA LEU A 39 7.75 -5.06 5.05
C LEU A 39 9.00 -5.86 5.48
N ALA A 40 10.03 -5.17 5.97
CA ALA A 40 11.28 -5.80 6.39
C ALA A 40 11.07 -6.79 7.55
N LEU A 41 10.25 -6.43 8.54
CA LEU A 41 9.87 -7.31 9.64
C LEU A 41 9.06 -8.52 9.15
N GLY A 42 8.14 -8.33 8.20
CA GLY A 42 7.38 -9.43 7.59
C GLY A 42 8.29 -10.43 6.86
N ILE A 43 9.26 -9.94 6.08
CA ILE A 43 10.26 -10.78 5.40
C ILE A 43 11.13 -11.53 6.42
N ALA A 44 11.58 -10.87 7.48
CA ALA A 44 12.38 -11.50 8.52
C ALA A 44 11.61 -12.65 9.21
N LEU A 45 10.34 -12.42 9.54
CA LEU A 45 9.48 -13.43 10.15
C LEU A 45 9.25 -14.63 9.22
N ASP A 46 8.96 -14.40 7.93
CA ASP A 46 8.81 -15.46 6.92
C ASP A 46 10.10 -16.29 6.75
N ALA A 47 11.27 -15.64 6.83
CA ALA A 47 12.58 -16.30 6.81
C ALA A 47 12.92 -17.05 8.12
N GLY A 48 12.04 -17.04 9.13
CA GLY A 48 12.25 -17.69 10.42
C GLY A 48 13.23 -16.97 11.33
N VAL A 49 13.49 -15.68 11.11
CA VAL A 49 14.31 -14.85 11.99
C VAL A 49 13.51 -14.49 13.24
N GLU A 50 14.08 -14.72 14.41
CA GLU A 50 13.50 -14.23 15.67
C GLU A 50 13.57 -12.70 15.71
N ILE A 51 12.41 -12.07 15.81
CA ILE A 51 12.27 -10.62 16.02
C ILE A 51 11.81 -10.34 17.45
N PRO A 52 12.20 -9.20 18.05
CA PRO A 52 11.69 -8.75 19.34
C PRO A 52 10.16 -8.73 19.37
N GLU A 53 9.56 -9.01 20.54
CA GLU A 53 8.10 -9.00 20.69
C GLU A 53 7.48 -7.63 20.38
N GLU A 54 8.19 -6.55 20.70
CA GLU A 54 7.78 -5.18 20.37
C GLU A 54 7.68 -4.95 18.85
N ASP A 55 8.61 -5.51 18.08
CA ASP A 55 8.62 -5.42 16.61
C ASP A 55 7.52 -6.31 16.02
N ALA A 56 7.30 -7.50 16.58
CA ALA A 56 6.22 -8.39 16.16
C ALA A 56 4.83 -7.74 16.35
N ARG A 57 4.63 -6.94 17.40
CA ARG A 57 3.38 -6.17 17.61
C ARG A 57 3.15 -5.13 16.51
N THR A 58 4.21 -4.60 15.89
CA THR A 58 4.09 -3.63 14.79
C THR A 58 3.51 -4.25 13.51
N LEU A 59 3.57 -5.58 13.38
CA LEU A 59 2.96 -6.36 12.29
C LEU A 59 1.51 -6.74 12.57
N GLN A 60 1.06 -6.65 13.82
CA GLN A 60 -0.33 -6.93 14.17
C GLN A 60 -1.18 -5.73 13.77
N ILE A 61 -2.00 -5.91 12.75
CA ILE A 61 -3.02 -4.93 12.37
C ILE A 61 -4.34 -5.49 12.86
N THR A 62 -4.90 -4.90 13.91
CA THR A 62 -6.23 -5.25 14.40
C THR A 62 -7.31 -4.47 13.62
N ASP A 63 -8.58 -4.86 13.79
CA ASP A 63 -9.71 -4.14 13.18
C ASP A 63 -9.72 -2.65 13.58
N ASP A 64 -9.30 -2.34 14.81
CA ASP A 64 -9.21 -0.96 15.33
C ASP A 64 -8.05 -0.17 14.72
N ASP A 65 -6.97 -0.84 14.30
CA ASP A 65 -5.79 -0.23 13.67
C ASP A 65 -5.93 -0.09 12.15
N MET A 66 -6.94 -0.74 11.56
CA MET A 66 -7.14 -0.79 10.11
C MET A 66 -7.32 0.61 9.48
N PRO A 67 -8.07 1.56 10.07
CA PRO A 67 -8.18 2.91 9.51
C PRO A 67 -6.85 3.65 9.46
N ASP A 68 -6.00 3.49 10.47
CA ASP A 68 -4.69 4.13 10.53
C ASP A 68 -3.77 3.55 9.44
N PHE A 69 -3.73 2.22 9.31
CA PHE A 69 -2.94 1.57 8.28
C PHE A 69 -3.43 1.89 6.86
N ALA A 70 -4.74 1.91 6.65
CA ALA A 70 -5.34 2.30 5.38
C ALA A 70 -4.98 3.74 5.02
N THR A 71 -5.04 4.66 5.98
CA THR A 71 -4.64 6.07 5.80
C THR A 71 -3.14 6.19 5.50
N MET A 72 -2.29 5.38 6.13
CA MET A 72 -0.86 5.35 5.80
C MET A 72 -0.58 4.94 4.35
N CYS A 73 -1.37 4.01 3.80
CA CYS A 73 -1.16 3.48 2.45
C CYS A 73 -1.84 4.34 1.38
N LEU A 74 -3.07 4.78 1.63
CA LEU A 74 -3.95 5.45 0.66
C LEU A 74 -4.03 6.97 0.87
N GLY A 75 -3.61 7.50 2.02
CA GLY A 75 -3.80 8.91 2.38
C GLY A 75 -5.27 9.30 2.36
N ASP A 76 -5.54 10.53 1.91
CA ASP A 76 -6.90 11.10 1.79
C ASP A 76 -7.84 10.27 0.90
N THR A 77 -7.27 9.42 0.04
CA THR A 77 -8.05 8.56 -0.86
C THR A 77 -8.83 7.48 -0.11
N TYR A 78 -8.38 7.08 1.08
CA TYR A 78 -9.14 6.16 1.92
C TYR A 78 -10.50 6.74 2.31
N GLU A 79 -10.52 7.97 2.82
CA GLU A 79 -11.76 8.68 3.19
C GLU A 79 -12.67 8.92 1.97
N GLN A 80 -12.07 9.18 0.80
CA GLN A 80 -12.84 9.29 -0.45
C GLN A 80 -13.52 7.97 -0.82
N MET A 81 -12.81 6.84 -0.73
CA MET A 81 -13.37 5.51 -1.01
C MET A 81 -14.51 5.16 -0.04
N LEU A 82 -14.35 5.48 1.25
CA LEU A 82 -15.42 5.31 2.25
C LEU A 82 -16.64 6.17 1.92
N ALA A 83 -16.43 7.44 1.57
CA ALA A 83 -17.51 8.37 1.22
C ALA A 83 -18.26 7.97 -0.05
N ASP A 84 -17.57 7.32 -1.00
CA ASP A 84 -18.17 6.79 -2.22
C ASP A 84 -18.79 5.39 -2.05
N GLU A 85 -18.82 4.85 -0.82
CA GLU A 85 -19.36 3.52 -0.50
C GLU A 85 -18.66 2.37 -1.25
N VAL A 86 -17.36 2.51 -1.54
CA VAL A 86 -16.54 1.44 -2.12
C VAL A 86 -16.55 0.25 -1.16
N SER A 87 -16.72 -0.96 -1.71
CA SER A 87 -16.87 -2.15 -0.88
C SER A 87 -15.56 -2.49 -0.15
N HIS A 88 -15.68 -3.10 1.03
CA HIS A 88 -14.50 -3.47 1.83
C HIS A 88 -13.46 -4.31 1.06
N PRO A 89 -13.82 -5.34 0.27
CA PRO A 89 -12.84 -6.09 -0.53
C PRO A 89 -12.11 -5.25 -1.59
N GLU A 90 -12.77 -4.23 -2.14
CA GLU A 90 -12.16 -3.32 -3.11
C GLU A 90 -11.20 -2.35 -2.44
N ILE A 91 -11.53 -1.89 -1.22
CA ILE A 91 -10.62 -1.09 -0.40
C ILE A 91 -9.40 -1.93 0.01
N GLU A 92 -9.58 -3.19 0.38
CA GLU A 92 -8.48 -4.09 0.73
C GLU A 92 -7.55 -4.31 -0.47
N LEU A 93 -8.10 -4.54 -1.67
CA LEU A 93 -7.32 -4.62 -2.91
C LEU A 93 -6.52 -3.34 -3.15
N ALA A 94 -7.14 -2.17 -3.03
CA ALA A 94 -6.50 -0.86 -3.18
C ALA A 94 -5.38 -0.64 -2.15
N LEU A 95 -5.65 -0.96 -0.90
CA LEU A 95 -4.73 -0.81 0.23
C LEU A 95 -3.47 -1.65 0.03
N VAL A 96 -3.60 -2.94 -0.30
CA VAL A 96 -2.44 -3.82 -0.53
C VAL A 96 -1.68 -3.39 -1.78
N THR A 97 -2.37 -2.96 -2.83
CA THR A 97 -1.74 -2.40 -4.03
C THR A 97 -0.89 -1.18 -3.71
N ALA A 98 -1.43 -0.24 -2.92
CA ALA A 98 -0.70 0.94 -2.48
C ALA A 98 0.49 0.57 -1.58
N PHE A 99 0.31 -0.38 -0.65
CA PHE A 99 1.40 -0.89 0.18
C PHE A 99 2.57 -1.41 -0.68
N TYR A 100 2.29 -2.22 -1.71
CA TYR A 100 3.33 -2.69 -2.64
C TYR A 100 3.93 -1.58 -3.48
N ALA A 101 3.13 -0.61 -3.93
CA ALA A 101 3.61 0.52 -4.71
C ALA A 101 4.70 1.29 -3.94
N TRP A 102 4.49 1.46 -2.63
CA TRP A 102 5.38 2.24 -1.76
C TRP A 102 6.54 1.44 -1.18
N THR A 103 6.48 0.11 -1.16
CA THR A 103 7.51 -0.72 -0.50
C THR A 103 8.30 -1.60 -1.45
N LEU A 104 7.68 -2.06 -2.54
CA LEU A 104 8.25 -2.96 -3.54
C LEU A 104 8.35 -2.33 -4.94
N GLY A 105 7.61 -1.23 -5.18
CA GLY A 105 7.60 -0.46 -6.42
C GLY A 105 6.36 -0.71 -7.28
N MET A 106 6.18 0.17 -8.28
CA MET A 106 4.97 0.21 -9.12
C MET A 106 4.72 -1.09 -9.91
N GLU A 107 5.77 -1.71 -10.46
CA GLU A 107 5.63 -2.93 -11.26
C GLU A 107 4.97 -4.07 -10.45
N VAL A 108 5.29 -4.19 -9.16
CA VAL A 108 4.69 -5.21 -8.27
C VAL A 108 3.25 -4.86 -7.92
N ALA A 109 2.98 -3.57 -7.67
CA ALA A 109 1.64 -3.08 -7.40
C ALA A 109 0.70 -3.32 -8.58
N GLU A 110 1.12 -2.96 -9.79
CA GLU A 110 0.35 -3.17 -11.02
C GLU A 110 0.05 -4.64 -11.23
N ALA A 111 1.04 -5.53 -11.09
CA ALA A 111 0.83 -6.96 -11.22
C ALA A 111 -0.18 -7.53 -10.20
N TYR A 112 -0.18 -7.03 -8.97
CA TYR A 112 -1.14 -7.43 -7.94
C TYR A 112 -2.56 -6.89 -8.22
N TRP A 113 -2.66 -5.65 -8.71
CA TRP A 113 -3.91 -5.05 -9.11
C TRP A 113 -4.56 -5.80 -10.27
N GLU A 114 -3.78 -6.05 -11.34
CA GLU A 114 -4.24 -6.77 -12.53
C GLU A 114 -4.64 -8.22 -12.24
N SER A 115 -4.02 -8.85 -11.23
CA SER A 115 -4.39 -10.20 -10.82
C SER A 115 -5.72 -10.27 -10.05
N GLY A 116 -6.26 -9.12 -9.64
CA GLY A 116 -7.43 -9.02 -8.77
C GLY A 116 -7.13 -9.44 -7.34
N GLY A 117 -5.93 -9.14 -6.83
CA GLY A 117 -5.53 -9.45 -5.45
C GLY A 117 -4.99 -10.87 -5.26
N ARG A 118 -4.71 -11.59 -6.34
CA ARG A 118 -4.04 -12.90 -6.27
C ARG A 118 -2.53 -12.70 -6.28
N LEU A 119 -1.86 -13.16 -5.22
CA LEU A 119 -0.42 -13.33 -5.25
C LEU A 119 -0.07 -14.31 -6.38
N VAL A 120 0.80 -13.90 -7.30
CA VAL A 120 1.34 -14.82 -8.31
C VAL A 120 2.22 -15.82 -7.59
N THR A 121 1.63 -16.92 -7.13
CA THR A 121 2.40 -18.08 -6.67
C THR A 121 3.12 -18.64 -7.88
N ARG A 122 4.43 -18.38 -7.99
CA ARG A 122 5.27 -19.15 -8.91
C ARG A 122 5.15 -20.61 -8.50
N SER A 123 4.57 -21.40 -9.41
CA SER A 123 4.54 -22.86 -9.37
C SER A 123 5.88 -23.44 -9.80
#